data_AF-A0A3Q8R3K1-F1
#
_entry.id   AF-A0A3Q8R3K1-F1
#
_cell.length_a   1.000
_cell.length_b   1.000
_cell.length_c   1.000
_cell.angle_alpha   90.00
_cell.angle_beta   90.00
_cell.angle_gamma   90.00
#
_symmetry.space_group_name_H-M   'P 1'
#
loop_
_entity.id
_entity.type
_entity.pdbx_description
1 polymer ?
#
loop_
_entity_poly.entity_id
_entity_poly.type
_entity_poly.pdbx_seq_one_letter_code
_entity_poly.pdbx_strand_id
1 'polypeptide(L)'
;MRIKEISYLDPRVDLENDCLDVFVTLENDACYMIEVTTPKFFYTLMEKFKSDFVPPSYPYIIVSKLRDEIIRAAIQEFINAKEDSFWLKLYHITPTLKIRDINEILERKEKENIQLEAEVEGEIEGESTINS
;
A
#
# COMPACT_ATOMS: atom_id res chain seq x y z
N MET A 1 4.17 2.67 -15.75
CA MET A 1 5.46 2.05 -15.38
C MET A 1 5.29 0.53 -15.44
N ARG A 2 6.29 -0.25 -15.88
CA ARG A 2 6.18 -1.72 -15.91
C ARG A 2 7.27 -2.38 -15.08
N ILE A 3 7.01 -3.63 -14.73
CA ILE A 3 7.94 -4.51 -14.04
C ILE A 3 9.00 -4.99 -15.03
N LYS A 4 10.26 -4.62 -14.77
CA LYS A 4 11.44 -5.14 -15.48
C LYS A 4 11.78 -6.54 -15.00
N GLU A 5 11.85 -6.74 -13.69
CA GLU A 5 12.25 -8.00 -13.07
C GLU A 5 11.56 -8.20 -11.70
N ILE A 6 11.32 -9.46 -11.34
CA ILE A 6 10.95 -9.87 -9.99
C ILE A 6 11.96 -10.92 -9.51
N SER A 7 12.38 -10.81 -8.25
CA SER A 7 13.14 -11.85 -7.56
C SER A 7 12.59 -12.10 -6.16
N TYR A 8 12.93 -13.27 -5.61
CA TYR A 8 12.38 -13.79 -4.35
C TYR A 8 13.52 -14.06 -3.36
N LEU A 9 13.33 -13.70 -2.09
CA LEU A 9 14.37 -13.92 -1.07
C LEU A 9 14.57 -15.42 -0.76
N ASP A 10 13.48 -16.19 -0.65
CA ASP A 10 13.51 -17.65 -0.50
C ASP A 10 12.53 -18.30 -1.48
N PRO A 11 12.99 -19.09 -2.46
CA PRO A 11 12.11 -19.75 -3.42
C PRO A 11 11.39 -20.98 -2.84
N ARG A 12 11.69 -21.43 -1.62
CA ARG A 12 11.05 -22.59 -0.99
C ARG A 12 9.83 -22.15 -0.18
N VAL A 13 8.67 -22.15 -0.83
CA VAL A 13 7.41 -21.73 -0.19
C VAL A 13 6.28 -22.72 -0.35
N ASP A 14 5.39 -22.76 0.64
CA ASP A 14 4.07 -23.36 0.47
C ASP A 14 3.22 -22.43 -0.42
N LEU A 15 2.98 -22.87 -1.66
CA LEU A 15 2.25 -22.07 -2.65
C LEU A 15 0.84 -21.66 -2.21
N GLU A 16 0.26 -22.32 -1.19
CA GLU A 16 -1.09 -22.06 -0.70
C GLU A 16 -1.13 -21.48 0.72
N ASN A 17 -0.04 -21.54 1.50
CA ASN A 17 -0.04 -21.15 2.91
C ASN A 17 1.26 -20.51 3.38
N ASP A 18 1.69 -19.44 2.73
CA ASP A 18 2.96 -18.80 3.05
C ASP A 18 2.98 -17.29 2.76
N CYS A 19 4.10 -16.65 3.06
CA CYS A 19 4.41 -15.28 2.72
C CYS A 19 5.80 -15.19 2.06
N LEU A 20 5.94 -14.33 1.06
CA LEU A 20 7.15 -14.13 0.28
C LEU A 20 7.60 -12.67 0.33
N ASP A 21 8.89 -12.49 0.58
CA ASP A 21 9.59 -11.25 0.27
C ASP A 21 9.87 -11.20 -1.24
N VAL A 22 9.27 -10.21 -1.90
CA VAL A 22 9.36 -10.02 -3.35
C VAL A 22 10.08 -8.70 -3.63
N PHE A 23 11.17 -8.78 -4.38
CA PHE A 23 11.88 -7.63 -4.92
C PHE A 23 11.36 -7.33 -6.32
N VAL A 24 10.91 -6.10 -6.54
CA VAL A 24 10.34 -5.63 -7.80
C VAL A 24 11.24 -4.55 -8.36
N THR A 25 11.90 -4.83 -9.48
CA THR A 25 12.65 -3.83 -10.24
C THR A 25 11.78 -3.31 -11.38
N LEU A 26 11.61 -2.00 -11.47
CA LEU A 26 10.85 -1.34 -12.53
C LEU A 26 11.75 -0.96 -13.71
N GLU A 27 11.16 -0.59 -14.84
CA GLU A 27 11.89 -0.17 -16.05
C GLU A 27 12.85 1.03 -15.84
N ASN A 28 12.61 1.85 -14.81
CA ASN A 28 13.48 2.96 -14.42
C ASN A 28 14.57 2.57 -13.40
N ASP A 29 14.83 1.29 -13.23
CA ASP A 29 15.80 0.71 -12.29
C ASP A 29 15.50 0.97 -10.80
N ALA A 30 14.33 1.54 -10.46
CA ALA A 30 13.87 1.60 -9.08
C ALA A 30 13.53 0.19 -8.57
N CYS A 31 14.01 -0.15 -7.38
CA CYS A 31 13.79 -1.44 -6.73
C CYS A 31 12.98 -1.26 -5.45
N TYR A 32 11.96 -2.10 -5.28
CA TYR A 32 11.05 -2.10 -4.14
C TYR A 32 10.97 -3.50 -3.54
N MET A 33 11.02 -3.59 -2.22
CA MET A 33 10.77 -4.81 -1.46
C MET A 33 9.36 -4.76 -0.87
N ILE A 34 8.57 -5.81 -1.10
CA ILE A 34 7.19 -5.95 -0.61
C ILE A 34 6.92 -7.39 -0.15
N GLU A 35 5.91 -7.56 0.69
CA GLU A 35 5.45 -8.88 1.15
C GLU A 35 4.21 -9.32 0.37
N VAL A 36 4.22 -10.56 -0.13
CA VAL A 36 3.10 -11.18 -0.85
C VAL A 36 2.68 -12.46 -0.11
N THR A 37 1.40 -12.59 0.21
CA THR A 37 0.90 -13.72 1.02
C THR A 37 -0.38 -14.33 0.45
N THR A 38 -0.74 -15.52 0.95
CA THR A 38 -2.02 -16.16 0.67
C THR A 38 -3.02 -15.94 1.81
N PRO A 39 -4.34 -15.97 1.55
CA PRO A 39 -5.35 -15.85 2.60
C PRO A 39 -5.20 -16.88 3.72
N LYS A 40 -4.76 -18.10 3.41
CA LYS A 40 -4.63 -19.19 4.39
C LYS A 40 -3.54 -18.90 5.43
N PHE A 41 -2.48 -18.19 5.01
CA PHE A 41 -1.36 -17.85 5.89
C PHE A 41 -1.78 -17.01 7.09
N PHE A 42 -2.84 -16.22 6.98
CA PHE A 42 -3.36 -15.45 8.12
C PHE A 42 -3.80 -16.34 9.28
N TYR A 43 -4.34 -17.55 9.02
CA TYR A 43 -4.65 -18.51 10.09
C TYR A 43 -3.37 -19.03 10.75
N THR A 44 -2.32 -19.31 9.97
CA THR A 44 -1.00 -19.68 10.51
C THR A 44 -0.42 -18.59 11.39
N LEU A 45 -0.57 -17.31 11.03
CA LEU A 45 -0.16 -16.19 11.88
C LEU A 45 -0.99 -16.13 13.18
N MET A 46 -2.31 -16.24 13.09
CA MET A 46 -3.21 -16.25 14.27
C MET A 46 -2.85 -17.36 15.25
N GLU A 47 -2.64 -18.59 14.76
CA GLU A 47 -2.21 -19.73 15.56
C GLU A 47 -0.84 -19.49 16.21
N LYS A 48 0.14 -19.00 15.43
CA LYS A 48 1.49 -18.68 15.91
C LYS A 48 1.47 -17.65 17.04
N PHE A 49 0.67 -16.60 16.89
CA PHE A 49 0.56 -15.53 17.88
C PHE A 49 -0.46 -15.82 18.98
N LYS A 50 -1.15 -16.98 18.93
CA LYS A 50 -2.22 -17.36 19.87
C LYS A 50 -3.27 -16.26 20.02
N SER A 51 -3.74 -15.76 18.89
CA SER A 51 -4.64 -14.62 18.79
C SER A 51 -5.78 -14.93 17.82
N ASP A 52 -6.96 -14.34 18.06
CA ASP A 52 -8.11 -14.43 17.14
C ASP A 52 -8.01 -13.41 15.99
N PHE A 53 -6.91 -12.63 15.93
CA PHE A 53 -6.62 -11.66 14.88
C PHE A 53 -5.12 -11.65 14.54
N VAL A 54 -4.79 -11.20 13.32
CA VAL A 54 -3.40 -10.98 12.91
C VAL A 54 -2.89 -9.70 13.58
N PRO A 55 -1.82 -9.74 14.38
CA PRO A 55 -1.25 -8.53 14.99
C PRO A 55 -0.86 -7.48 13.94
N PRO A 56 -0.79 -6.19 14.31
CA PRO A 56 -0.30 -5.14 13.41
C PRO A 56 1.06 -5.52 12.80
N SER A 57 1.15 -5.45 11.48
CA SER A 57 2.34 -5.77 10.68
C SER A 57 2.41 -4.86 9.45
N TYR A 58 3.43 -5.05 8.62
CA TYR A 58 3.55 -4.41 7.32
C TYR A 58 2.40 -4.81 6.37
N PRO A 59 2.09 -3.97 5.37
CA PRO A 59 1.05 -4.29 4.40
C PRO A 59 1.43 -5.49 3.52
N TYR A 60 0.47 -6.40 3.33
CA TYR A 60 0.62 -7.56 2.45
C TYR A 60 -0.14 -7.37 1.15
N ILE A 61 0.46 -7.76 0.01
CA ILE A 61 -0.29 -8.03 -1.20
C ILE A 61 -0.85 -9.44 -1.10
N ILE A 62 -2.17 -9.58 -1.21
CA ILE A 62 -2.84 -10.87 -1.01
C ILE A 62 -3.15 -11.49 -2.37
N VAL A 63 -2.62 -12.69 -2.60
CA VAL A 63 -2.83 -13.47 -3.84
C VAL A 63 -3.45 -14.82 -3.52
N SER A 64 -4.16 -15.41 -4.49
CA SER A 64 -4.79 -16.72 -4.29
C SER A 64 -3.78 -17.86 -4.09
N LYS A 65 -2.63 -17.79 -4.79
CA LYS A 65 -1.48 -18.71 -4.68
C LYS A 65 -0.18 -17.97 -4.99
N LEU A 66 0.93 -18.40 -4.40
CA LEU A 66 2.26 -17.82 -4.61
C LEU A 66 2.91 -18.31 -5.93
N ARG A 67 2.27 -18.03 -7.06
CA ARG A 67 2.80 -18.33 -8.39
C ARG A 67 3.25 -17.06 -9.09
N ASP A 68 4.36 -17.11 -9.82
CA ASP A 68 5.00 -15.97 -10.48
C ASP A 68 4.00 -15.15 -11.32
N GLU A 69 3.16 -15.83 -12.11
CA GLU A 69 2.18 -15.20 -12.98
C GLU A 69 1.09 -14.43 -12.19
N ILE A 70 0.68 -14.97 -11.03
CA ILE A 70 -0.33 -14.34 -10.17
C ILE A 70 0.29 -13.16 -9.42
N ILE A 71 1.49 -13.35 -8.88
CA ILE A 71 2.24 -12.33 -8.16
C ILE A 71 2.52 -11.14 -9.09
N ARG A 72 3.04 -11.39 -10.29
CA ARG A 72 3.33 -10.36 -11.29
C ARG A 72 2.06 -9.60 -11.71
N ALA A 73 0.95 -10.29 -11.92
CA ALA A 73 -0.32 -9.64 -12.26
C ALA A 73 -0.79 -8.72 -11.13
N ALA A 74 -0.79 -9.20 -9.88
CA ALA A 74 -1.18 -8.40 -8.72
C ALA A 74 -0.28 -7.17 -8.54
N ILE A 75 1.05 -7.32 -8.62
CA ILE A 75 1.98 -6.20 -8.50
C ILE A 75 1.77 -5.18 -9.62
N GLN A 76 1.50 -5.64 -10.84
CA GLN A 76 1.25 -4.74 -11.96
C GLN A 76 -0.03 -3.90 -11.77
N GLU A 77 -1.08 -4.45 -11.15
CA GLU A 77 -2.27 -3.69 -10.75
C GLU A 77 -1.92 -2.62 -9.71
N PHE A 78 -1.12 -2.94 -8.68
CA PHE A 78 -0.67 -1.96 -7.68
C PHE A 78 0.16 -0.83 -8.27
N ILE A 79 0.97 -1.13 -9.29
CA ILE A 79 1.76 -0.16 -10.06
C ILE A 79 0.85 0.78 -10.87
N ASN A 80 -0.28 0.28 -11.38
CA ASN A 80 -1.17 1.00 -12.29
C ASN A 80 -2.32 1.74 -11.58
N ALA A 81 -2.72 1.28 -10.39
CA ALA A 81 -3.91 1.76 -9.69
C ALA A 81 -3.84 3.25 -9.31
N LYS A 82 -2.64 3.79 -9.13
CA LYS A 82 -2.41 5.22 -8.92
C LYS A 82 -1.09 5.64 -9.57
N GLU A 83 -1.00 6.92 -9.92
CA GLU A 83 0.18 7.51 -10.53
C GLU A 83 1.47 7.17 -9.78
N ASP A 84 2.57 7.14 -10.52
CA ASP A 84 3.91 6.97 -9.96
C ASP A 84 4.09 5.74 -9.07
N SER A 85 3.29 4.69 -9.28
CA SER A 85 3.32 3.44 -8.52
C SER A 85 3.18 3.68 -7.02
N PHE A 86 2.32 4.63 -6.65
CA PHE A 86 2.08 5.06 -5.28
C PHE A 86 1.95 3.90 -4.29
N TRP A 87 1.14 2.89 -4.61
CA TRP A 87 0.90 1.77 -3.69
C TRP A 87 2.15 0.92 -3.47
N LEU A 88 2.92 0.67 -4.53
CA LEU A 88 4.19 -0.05 -4.42
C LEU A 88 5.19 0.70 -3.55
N LYS A 89 5.32 2.02 -3.75
CA LYS A 89 6.16 2.90 -2.93
C LYS A 89 5.71 2.88 -1.47
N LEU A 90 4.40 3.00 -1.21
CA LEU A 90 3.85 3.00 0.14
C LEU A 90 4.17 1.70 0.88
N TYR A 91 3.95 0.55 0.24
CA TYR A 91 4.24 -0.77 0.82
C TYR A 91 5.73 -0.90 1.15
N HIS A 92 6.60 -0.48 0.25
CA HIS A 92 8.05 -0.52 0.45
C HIS A 92 8.55 0.36 1.60
N ILE A 93 8.00 1.57 1.76
CA ILE A 93 8.48 2.51 2.79
C ILE A 93 7.85 2.28 4.16
N THR A 94 6.72 1.59 4.25
CA THR A 94 5.97 1.43 5.52
C THR A 94 6.85 0.92 6.67
N PRO A 95 7.79 -0.04 6.46
CA PRO A 95 8.72 -0.46 7.52
C PRO A 95 9.65 0.62 8.07
N THR A 96 9.86 1.70 7.32
CA THR A 96 10.78 2.79 7.65
C THR A 96 10.10 4.02 8.25
N LEU A 97 8.76 4.10 8.15
CA LEU A 97 7.99 5.24 8.63
C LEU A 97 8.05 5.35 10.16
N LYS A 98 8.22 6.58 10.64
CA LYS A 98 8.18 6.94 12.06
C LYS A 98 6.89 7.70 12.34
N ILE A 99 6.51 7.74 13.62
CA ILE A 99 5.34 8.51 14.07
C ILE A 99 5.40 9.98 13.63
N ARG A 100 6.60 10.57 13.57
CA ARG A 100 6.80 11.93 13.06
C ARG A 100 6.34 12.07 11.60
N ASP A 101 6.73 11.14 10.73
CA ASP A 101 6.40 11.20 9.31
C ASP A 101 4.87 11.12 9.12
N ILE A 102 4.20 10.29 9.93
CA ILE A 102 2.74 10.16 9.93
C ILE A 102 2.07 11.44 10.44
N ASN A 103 2.56 12.02 11.53
CA ASN A 103 2.01 13.25 12.08
C ASN A 103 2.14 14.41 11.08
N GLU A 104 3.28 14.55 10.39
CA GLU A 104 3.47 15.56 9.35
C GLU A 104 2.49 15.38 8.17
N ILE A 105 2.17 14.13 7.79
CA ILE A 105 1.14 13.86 6.78
C ILE A 105 -0.26 14.27 7.27
N LEU A 106 -0.60 13.98 8.53
CA LEU A 106 -1.89 14.32 9.12
C LEU A 106 -2.08 15.83 9.27
N GLU A 107 -1.06 16.55 9.73
CA GLU A 107 -1.09 18.02 9.85
C GLU A 107 -1.32 18.72 8.50
N ARG A 108 -0.75 18.20 7.41
CA ARG A 108 -1.02 18.74 6.06
C ARG A 108 -2.48 18.54 5.68
N LYS A 109 -3.03 17.35 5.92
CA LYS A 109 -4.43 17.05 5.62
C LYS A 109 -5.40 17.91 6.42
N GLU A 110 -5.10 18.18 7.70
CA GLU A 110 -5.91 19.07 8.52
C GLU A 110 -5.91 20.51 7.98
N LYS A 111 -4.74 21.02 7.55
CA LYS A 111 -4.64 22.34 6.93
C LYS A 111 -5.39 22.43 5.60
N GLU A 112 -5.30 21.40 4.76
CA GLU A 112 -6.04 21.31 3.50
C GLU A 112 -7.56 21.33 3.73
N ASN A 113 -8.05 20.61 4.75
CA ASN A 113 -9.47 20.61 5.10
C ASN A 113 -9.96 22.00 5.54
N ILE A 114 -9.20 22.70 6.40
CA ILE A 114 -9.55 24.05 6.86
C ILE A 114 -9.63 25.03 5.69
N GLN A 115 -8.70 24.92 4.73
CA GLN A 115 -8.71 25.78 3.53
C GLN A 115 -9.94 25.51 2.66
N LEU A 116 -10.28 24.24 2.43
CA LEU A 116 -11.46 23.84 1.68
C LEU A 116 -12.76 24.34 2.33
N GLU A 117 -12.87 24.25 3.66
CA GLU A 117 -14.03 24.77 4.39
C GLU A 117 -14.19 26.28 4.21
N ALA A 118 -13.10 27.04 4.31
CA ALA A 118 -13.10 28.49 4.11
C ALA A 118 -13.46 28.89 2.66
N GLU A 119 -13.00 28.13 1.66
CA GLU A 119 -13.35 28.35 0.25
C GLU A 119 -14.86 28.13 0.02
N VAL A 120 -15.41 27.04 0.56
CA VAL A 120 -16.84 26.73 0.45
C VAL A 120 -17.72 27.80 1.12
N GLU A 121 -17.34 28.27 2.31
CA GLU A 121 -18.07 29.36 2.99
C GLU A 121 -18.04 30.66 2.16
N GLY A 122 -16.90 31.02 1.60
CA GLY A 122 -16.76 32.20 0.74
C GLY A 122 -17.59 32.14 -0.55
N GLU A 123 -17.71 30.96 -1.16
CA GLU A 123 -18.56 30.75 -2.35
C GLU A 123 -20.06 30.90 -2.02
N ILE A 124 -20.51 30.35 -0.89
CA ILE A 124 -21.91 30.48 -0.44
C ILE A 124 -22.27 31.95 -0.14
N GLU A 125 -21.40 32.68 0.53
CA GLU A 125 -21.60 34.11 0.83
C GLU A 125 -21.62 34.96 -0.47
N GLY A 126 -20.73 34.65 -1.42
CA GLY A 126 -20.66 35.30 -2.73
C GLY A 126 -21.92 35.13 -3.57
N GLU A 127 -22.47 33.92 -3.67
CA GLU A 127 -23.71 33.65 -4.42
C GLU A 127 -24.95 34.30 -3.79
N SER A 128 -25.00 34.41 -2.45
CA SER A 128 -26.11 35.05 -1.74
C SER A 128 -26.17 36.56 -1.99
N THR A 129 -25.01 37.19 -2.23
CA THR A 129 -24.89 38.65 -2.46
C THR A 129 -25.18 39.03 -3.92
N ILE A 130 -25.00 38.10 -4.86
CA ILE A 130 -25.27 38.33 -6.31
C ILE A 130 -26.76 38.20 -6.63
N ASN A 131 -27.51 37.43 -5.82
CA ASN A 131 -28.94 37.17 -6.02
C ASN A 131 -29.88 38.06 -5.18
N SER A 132 -29.35 39.08 -4.49
CA SER A 132 -30.11 40.06 -3.68
C SER A 132 -30.18 41.43 -4.37
#